data_AF-A0A151JCV6-F1
#
_entry.id   AF-A0A151JCV6-F1
#
_cell.length_a   1.000
_cell.length_b   1.000
_cell.length_c   1.000
_cell.angle_alpha   90.00
_cell.angle_beta   90.00
_cell.angle_gamma   90.00
#
_symmetry.space_group_name_H-M   'P 1'
#
loop_
_entity.id
_entity.type
_entity.pdbx_description
1 polymer ?
#
loop_
_entity_poly.entity_id
_entity_poly.type
_entity_poly.pdbx_seq_one_letter_code
_entity_poly.pdbx_strand_id
1 'polypeptide(L)'
;MKNIVKRIFFVFVILNLISGCTSVPNGDQEVKVASFKKDETNNLEATKDLRGEKLPDAPVNDENTYIGDKISFALITKIKNLEDECSIPPSTNMRAIGLNDTGDLILFTEDSKIQCYESQFESSEKPRTVIPAYQKLVVDKKDLVAMRRSGLTYGVLLVPYKYIVDAKEFKGGTSIGPYAGYRFSSGASGWGVKAVGFLGATTVDTKDSDSSALGVSYGVGLIGELKSEFQLGVVLGKDHVGKSENYEFNKDLWVAISIGYSFSN
;
A
#
# COMPACT_ATOMS: atom_id res chain seq x y z
N MET A 1 -10.27 -21.68 14.60
CA MET A 1 -10.38 -20.32 14.00
C MET A 1 -9.16 -19.86 13.19
N LYS A 2 -7.93 -20.39 13.38
CA LYS A 2 -6.72 -19.97 12.62
C LYS A 2 -6.73 -20.24 11.10
N ASN A 3 -7.55 -21.15 10.59
CA ASN A 3 -7.53 -21.55 9.17
C ASN A 3 -8.53 -20.80 8.25
N ILE A 4 -9.49 -20.06 8.81
CA ILE A 4 -10.53 -19.38 8.02
C ILE A 4 -10.06 -17.99 7.57
N VAL A 5 -9.27 -17.29 8.40
CA VAL A 5 -8.74 -15.94 8.11
C VAL A 5 -7.73 -15.97 6.95
N LYS A 6 -6.91 -17.02 6.83
CA LYS A 6 -5.95 -17.19 5.71
C LYS A 6 -6.63 -17.37 4.35
N ARG A 7 -7.80 -18.00 4.27
CA ARG A 7 -8.49 -18.26 3.00
C ARG A 7 -9.23 -17.03 2.45
N ILE A 8 -9.72 -16.16 3.33
CA ILE A 8 -10.49 -14.97 2.91
C ILE A 8 -9.57 -13.87 2.35
N PHE A 9 -8.35 -13.71 2.90
CA PHE A 9 -7.39 -12.72 2.39
C PHE A 9 -6.84 -13.06 1.00
N PHE A 10 -6.66 -14.36 0.69
CA PHE A 10 -6.04 -14.80 -0.57
C PHE A 10 -6.99 -14.69 -1.77
N VAL A 11 -8.31 -14.84 -1.57
CA VAL A 11 -9.32 -14.72 -2.63
C VAL A 11 -9.48 -13.27 -3.10
N PHE A 12 -9.22 -12.29 -2.22
CA PHE A 12 -9.34 -10.86 -2.56
C PHE A 12 -8.21 -10.34 -3.46
N VAL A 13 -7.01 -10.92 -3.37
CA VAL A 13 -5.86 -10.54 -4.20
C VAL A 13 -6.01 -11.09 -5.63
N ILE A 14 -6.57 -12.29 -5.78
CA ILE A 14 -6.77 -12.90 -7.10
C ILE A 14 -7.96 -12.24 -7.84
N LEU A 15 -9.03 -11.83 -7.14
CA LEU A 15 -10.18 -11.20 -7.80
C LEU A 15 -9.87 -9.83 -8.41
N ASN A 16 -9.00 -9.02 -7.78
CA ASN A 16 -8.65 -7.69 -8.30
C ASN A 16 -7.72 -7.72 -9.52
N LEU A 17 -7.01 -8.84 -9.76
CA LEU A 17 -6.18 -9.03 -10.96
C LEU A 17 -6.98 -9.51 -12.17
N ILE A 18 -8.16 -10.12 -11.95
CA ILE A 18 -8.95 -10.74 -13.03
C ILE A 18 -10.06 -9.80 -13.53
N SER A 19 -10.52 -8.84 -12.73
CA SER A 19 -11.65 -7.97 -13.09
C SER A 19 -11.37 -6.93 -14.20
N GLY A 20 -10.16 -6.87 -14.75
CA GLY A 20 -9.77 -5.90 -15.79
C GLY A 20 -9.66 -6.44 -17.23
N CYS A 21 -9.76 -7.76 -17.45
CA CYS A 21 -9.50 -8.37 -18.76
C CYS A 21 -10.72 -9.16 -19.26
N THR A 22 -11.76 -8.48 -19.76
CA THR A 22 -12.83 -9.13 -20.54
C THR A 22 -13.08 -8.40 -21.86
N SER A 23 -12.06 -8.33 -22.71
CA SER A 23 -12.24 -8.19 -24.15
C SER A 23 -11.33 -9.20 -24.84
N VAL A 24 -11.92 -10.34 -25.23
CA VAL A 24 -11.24 -11.37 -26.01
C VAL A 24 -11.18 -10.88 -27.47
N PRO A 25 -9.99 -10.63 -28.05
CA PRO A 25 -9.89 -10.34 -29.48
C PRO A 25 -10.15 -11.63 -30.26
N ASN A 26 -10.93 -11.53 -31.33
CA ASN A 26 -11.19 -12.62 -32.27
C ASN A 26 -9.98 -12.75 -33.21
N GLY A 27 -9.09 -13.68 -32.94
CA GLY A 27 -7.93 -14.01 -33.77
C GLY A 27 -6.98 -14.94 -33.02
N ASP A 28 -6.37 -15.89 -33.73
CA ASP A 28 -5.51 -16.98 -33.22
C ASP A 28 -4.24 -16.49 -32.50
N GLN A 29 -4.38 -15.75 -31.41
CA GLN A 29 -3.30 -15.43 -30.49
C GLN A 29 -3.29 -16.47 -29.37
N GLU A 30 -2.18 -17.20 -29.31
CA GLU A 30 -1.86 -18.14 -28.24
C GLU A 30 -1.86 -17.38 -26.90
N VAL A 31 -2.86 -17.66 -26.06
CA VAL A 31 -2.97 -17.06 -24.72
C VAL A 31 -1.86 -17.63 -23.85
N LYS A 32 -0.77 -16.88 -23.68
CA LYS A 32 0.30 -17.23 -22.75
C LYS A 32 -0.17 -16.98 -21.32
N VAL A 33 -0.32 -18.04 -20.54
CA VAL A 33 -0.70 -17.98 -19.13
C VAL A 33 0.56 -17.97 -18.27
N ALA A 34 0.59 -17.14 -17.21
CA ALA A 34 1.70 -17.13 -16.25
C ALA A 34 1.90 -18.53 -15.62
N SER A 35 3.16 -18.95 -15.45
CA SER A 35 3.47 -20.26 -14.87
C SER A 35 3.66 -20.19 -13.36
N PHE A 36 2.85 -20.96 -12.63
CA PHE A 36 2.91 -21.06 -11.17
C PHE A 36 3.64 -22.34 -10.76
N LYS A 37 4.52 -22.23 -9.77
CA LYS A 37 5.14 -23.38 -9.08
C LYS A 37 4.69 -23.38 -7.64
N LYS A 38 4.47 -24.56 -7.05
CA LYS A 38 4.30 -24.68 -5.61
C LYS A 38 5.67 -24.70 -4.93
N ASP A 39 5.85 -23.86 -3.94
CA ASP A 39 7.02 -23.90 -3.05
C ASP A 39 6.91 -25.07 -2.05
N GLU A 40 7.96 -25.27 -1.25
CA GLU A 40 8.00 -26.30 -0.20
C GLU A 40 6.95 -26.09 0.90
N THR A 41 6.41 -24.87 1.02
CA THR A 41 5.36 -24.51 1.97
C THR A 41 3.94 -24.58 1.38
N ASN A 42 3.81 -25.09 0.14
CA ASN A 42 2.56 -25.30 -0.59
C ASN A 42 1.89 -23.99 -1.05
N ASN A 43 2.61 -22.87 -1.07
CA ASN A 43 2.19 -21.61 -1.64
C ASN A 43 2.41 -21.60 -3.16
N LEU A 44 1.52 -20.93 -3.89
CA LEU A 44 1.66 -20.72 -5.33
C LEU A 44 2.57 -19.51 -5.56
N GLU A 45 3.75 -19.73 -6.13
CA GLU A 45 4.65 -18.68 -6.57
C GLU A 45 4.58 -18.53 -8.08
N ALA A 46 4.34 -17.31 -8.55
CA ALA A 46 4.50 -16.97 -9.95
C ALA A 46 6.00 -16.89 -10.24
N THR A 47 6.51 -17.80 -11.07
CA THR A 47 7.96 -17.87 -11.35
C THR A 47 8.33 -17.18 -12.66
N LYS A 48 7.34 -16.98 -13.55
CA LYS A 48 7.53 -16.32 -14.84
C LYS A 48 6.37 -15.39 -15.18
N ASP A 49 6.67 -14.30 -15.87
CA ASP A 49 5.68 -13.38 -16.42
C ASP A 49 5.01 -13.98 -17.68
N LEU A 50 4.07 -13.25 -18.28
CA LEU A 50 3.36 -13.67 -19.51
C LEU A 50 4.31 -13.81 -20.73
N ARG A 51 5.53 -13.28 -20.65
CA ARG A 51 6.58 -13.42 -21.67
C ARG A 51 7.51 -14.60 -21.40
N GLY A 52 7.36 -15.27 -20.25
CA GLY A 52 8.22 -16.38 -19.83
C GLY A 52 9.52 -15.91 -19.15
N GLU A 53 9.65 -14.62 -18.86
CA GLU A 53 10.79 -14.06 -18.13
C GLU A 53 10.66 -14.37 -16.64
N LYS A 54 11.77 -14.71 -15.97
CA LYS A 54 11.75 -15.01 -14.53
C LYS A 54 11.26 -13.77 -13.78
N LEU A 55 10.22 -13.94 -12.96
CA LEU A 55 9.80 -12.89 -12.04
C LEU A 55 10.88 -12.75 -10.97
N PRO A 56 11.30 -11.51 -10.63
CA PRO A 56 12.14 -11.31 -9.46
C PRO A 56 11.41 -11.88 -8.25
N ASP A 57 12.16 -12.47 -7.31
CA ASP A 57 11.60 -12.98 -6.06
C ASP A 57 10.95 -11.79 -5.34
N ALA A 58 9.64 -11.66 -5.49
CA ALA A 58 8.91 -10.49 -5.02
C ALA A 58 8.67 -10.69 -3.52
N PRO A 59 9.32 -9.91 -2.63
CA PRO A 59 9.02 -9.96 -1.21
C PRO A 59 7.54 -9.65 -0.95
N VAL A 60 7.05 -10.01 0.23
CA VAL A 60 5.68 -9.67 0.65
C VAL A 60 5.50 -8.14 0.56
N ASN A 61 4.45 -7.69 -0.11
CA ASN A 61 4.11 -6.27 -0.22
C ASN A 61 4.08 -5.64 1.17
N ASP A 62 4.89 -4.63 1.43
CA ASP A 62 5.08 -3.88 2.69
C ASP A 62 5.43 -2.40 2.39
N GLU A 63 5.74 -1.61 3.41
CA GLU A 63 6.12 -0.20 3.22
C GLU A 63 7.40 0.01 2.39
N ASN A 64 8.21 -1.02 2.14
CA ASN A 64 9.50 -0.88 1.45
C ASN A 64 9.54 -1.53 0.07
N THR A 65 8.53 -2.33 -0.27
CA THR A 65 8.57 -3.19 -1.46
C THR A 65 7.81 -2.62 -2.65
N TYR A 66 7.05 -1.53 -2.49
CA TYR A 66 6.35 -0.79 -3.56
C TYR A 66 5.36 -1.62 -4.39
N ILE A 67 5.14 -2.90 -4.07
CA ILE A 67 4.40 -3.83 -4.92
C ILE A 67 2.94 -3.41 -5.03
N GLY A 68 2.47 -3.24 -6.28
CA GLY A 68 1.08 -2.89 -6.57
C GLY A 68 0.76 -1.41 -6.35
N ASP A 69 1.72 -0.62 -5.87
CA ASP A 69 1.53 0.82 -5.73
C ASP A 69 1.52 1.52 -7.07
N LYS A 70 0.70 2.56 -7.14
CA LYS A 70 0.73 3.56 -8.19
C LYS A 70 1.84 4.55 -7.87
N ILE A 71 2.82 4.60 -8.74
CA ILE A 71 3.98 5.47 -8.67
C ILE A 71 3.88 6.56 -9.73
N SER A 72 4.22 7.78 -9.35
CA SER A 72 4.50 8.86 -10.29
C SER A 72 5.69 9.68 -9.82
N PHE A 73 6.37 10.36 -10.74
CA PHE A 73 7.52 11.20 -10.40
C PHE A 73 7.16 12.68 -10.55
N ALA A 74 7.60 13.53 -9.64
CA ALA A 74 7.42 14.97 -9.79
C ALA A 74 8.38 15.60 -10.80
N LEU A 75 9.46 14.89 -11.13
CA LEU A 75 10.52 15.33 -12.03
C LEU A 75 10.59 14.39 -13.24
N ILE A 76 11.36 14.82 -14.24
CA ILE A 76 11.74 13.97 -15.37
C ILE A 76 12.68 12.89 -14.85
N THR A 77 12.34 11.62 -15.09
CA THR A 77 13.06 10.47 -14.51
C THR A 77 13.65 9.60 -15.62
N LYS A 78 14.96 9.34 -15.57
CA LYS A 78 15.65 8.52 -16.57
C LYS A 78 15.33 7.03 -16.40
N ILE A 79 15.23 6.32 -17.52
CA ILE A 79 15.03 4.86 -17.55
C ILE A 79 16.35 4.19 -17.90
N LYS A 80 16.73 3.14 -17.16
CA LYS A 80 18.04 2.47 -17.29
C LYS A 80 18.09 1.43 -18.41
N ASN A 81 16.96 0.80 -18.72
CA ASN A 81 16.88 -0.35 -19.62
C ASN A 81 16.32 -0.04 -21.02
N LEU A 82 16.39 1.22 -21.45
CA LEU A 82 16.05 1.63 -22.82
C LEU A 82 17.31 2.12 -23.51
N GLU A 83 17.52 1.69 -24.76
CA GLU A 83 18.72 2.02 -25.56
C GLU A 83 18.77 3.49 -25.93
N ASP A 84 17.61 4.11 -26.16
CA ASP A 84 17.46 5.55 -26.32
C ASP A 84 17.36 6.21 -24.94
N GLU A 85 17.92 7.41 -24.75
CA GLU A 85 17.85 8.22 -23.50
C GLU A 85 16.42 8.70 -23.15
N CYS A 86 15.45 7.79 -23.18
CA CYS A 86 14.06 8.06 -22.86
C CYS A 86 13.90 8.38 -21.37
N SER A 87 13.23 9.49 -21.10
CA SER A 87 12.87 9.88 -19.75
C SER A 87 11.36 9.91 -19.55
N ILE A 88 10.91 9.51 -18.37
CA ILE A 88 9.50 9.50 -17.98
C ILE A 88 9.07 10.95 -17.71
N PRO A 89 7.99 11.44 -18.35
CA PRO A 89 7.45 12.76 -18.04
C PRO A 89 6.93 12.85 -16.59
N PRO A 90 7.00 14.03 -15.96
CA PRO A 90 6.41 14.26 -14.65
C PRO A 90 4.94 13.87 -14.57
N SER A 91 4.50 13.40 -13.40
CA SER A 91 3.13 12.97 -13.09
C SER A 91 2.60 11.80 -13.92
N THR A 92 3.47 11.12 -14.67
CA THR A 92 3.11 9.85 -15.34
C THR A 92 2.89 8.78 -14.29
N ASN A 93 1.73 8.15 -14.34
CA ASN A 93 1.37 7.08 -13.40
C ASN A 93 1.79 5.73 -13.95
N MET A 94 2.45 4.94 -13.13
CA MET A 94 2.88 3.57 -13.43
C MET A 94 2.61 2.69 -12.22
N ARG A 95 2.64 1.37 -12.40
CA ARG A 95 2.61 0.43 -11.27
C ARG A 95 4.00 -0.02 -10.91
N ALA A 96 4.33 -0.05 -9.63
CA ALA A 96 5.53 -0.70 -9.16
C ALA A 96 5.30 -2.21 -9.01
N ILE A 97 6.26 -2.98 -9.54
CA ILE A 97 6.32 -4.44 -9.40
C ILE A 97 7.27 -4.83 -8.26
N GLY A 98 8.18 -3.94 -7.86
CA GLY A 98 9.10 -4.19 -6.77
C GLY A 98 10.44 -3.49 -6.96
N LEU A 99 11.42 -3.90 -6.17
CA LEU A 99 12.83 -3.54 -6.33
C LEU A 99 13.58 -4.74 -6.90
N ASN A 100 14.65 -4.49 -7.68
CA ASN A 100 15.61 -5.54 -8.05
C ASN A 100 16.68 -5.72 -6.95
N ASP A 101 17.62 -6.65 -7.16
CA ASP A 101 18.72 -6.93 -6.23
C ASP A 101 19.65 -5.72 -5.96
N THR A 102 19.68 -4.74 -6.86
CA THR A 102 20.45 -3.50 -6.69
C THR A 102 19.66 -2.37 -6.01
N GLY A 103 18.39 -2.60 -5.69
CA GLY A 103 17.47 -1.60 -5.14
C GLY A 103 16.91 -0.63 -6.17
N ASP A 104 17.06 -0.90 -7.47
CA ASP A 104 16.42 -0.14 -8.55
C ASP A 104 14.92 -0.48 -8.58
N LEU A 105 14.09 0.53 -8.83
CA LEU A 105 12.65 0.36 -8.89
C LEU A 105 12.23 -0.22 -10.24
N ILE A 106 11.50 -1.33 -10.19
CA ILE A 106 10.88 -1.96 -11.34
C ILE A 106 9.46 -1.43 -11.47
N LEU A 107 9.21 -0.76 -12.59
CA LEU A 107 7.92 -0.19 -12.94
C LEU A 107 7.31 -0.95 -14.13
N PHE A 108 5.99 -0.82 -14.23
CA PHE A 108 5.18 -1.35 -15.31
C PHE A 108 4.29 -0.24 -15.85
N THR A 109 4.37 -0.02 -17.16
CA THR A 109 3.46 0.89 -17.84
C THR A 109 2.08 0.24 -17.94
N GLU A 110 1.04 0.96 -17.52
CA GLU A 110 -0.34 0.53 -17.73
C GLU A 110 -0.74 0.73 -19.21
N ASP A 111 -2.03 0.56 -19.52
CA ASP A 111 -2.68 0.55 -20.85
C ASP A 111 -2.41 1.77 -21.76
N SER A 112 -1.61 2.74 -21.32
CA SER A 112 -1.25 3.93 -22.07
C SER A 112 0.20 3.89 -22.56
N LYS A 113 0.36 4.30 -23.83
CA LYS A 113 1.68 4.61 -24.39
C LYS A 113 2.23 5.85 -23.69
N ILE A 114 3.48 5.79 -23.24
CA ILE A 114 4.16 6.94 -22.62
C ILE A 114 5.04 7.59 -23.69
N GLN A 115 4.80 8.86 -23.97
CA GLN A 115 5.71 9.64 -24.82
C GLN A 115 6.94 9.99 -23.99
N CYS A 116 8.13 9.61 -24.48
CA CYS A 116 9.37 9.97 -23.82
C CYS A 116 9.49 11.50 -23.76
N TYR A 117 9.96 12.00 -22.62
CA TYR A 117 10.39 13.39 -22.53
C TYR A 117 11.72 13.51 -23.28
N GLU A 118 11.71 14.31 -24.34
CA GLU A 118 12.88 14.64 -25.13
C GLU A 118 13.30 16.07 -24.78
N SER A 119 14.59 16.30 -24.52
CA SER A 119 15.06 17.64 -24.20
C SER A 119 14.85 18.55 -25.41
N GLN A 120 14.29 19.74 -25.20
CA GLN A 120 13.93 20.68 -26.27
C GLN A 120 15.11 21.18 -27.12
N PHE A 121 16.33 20.72 -26.86
CA PHE A 121 17.55 21.11 -27.55
C PHE A 121 17.96 20.17 -28.69
N GLU A 122 17.30 19.01 -28.85
CA GLU A 122 17.54 18.15 -30.00
C GLU A 122 16.56 18.45 -31.14
N SER A 123 17.13 18.61 -32.34
CA SER A 123 16.51 18.99 -33.60
C SER A 123 15.14 18.35 -33.88
N SER A 124 14.23 19.14 -34.47
CA SER A 124 12.82 18.81 -34.76
C SER A 124 12.57 17.65 -35.74
N GLU A 125 13.60 16.89 -36.12
CA GLU A 125 13.52 15.82 -37.12
C GLU A 125 13.57 14.40 -36.55
N LYS A 126 13.93 14.21 -35.27
CA LYS A 126 13.90 12.87 -34.67
C LYS A 126 12.47 12.42 -34.39
N PRO A 127 12.08 11.19 -34.77
CA PRO A 127 10.79 10.63 -34.41
C PRO A 127 10.71 10.44 -32.89
N ARG A 128 9.61 10.90 -32.28
CA ARG A 128 9.42 10.78 -30.82
C ARG A 128 9.45 9.32 -30.38
N THR A 129 10.35 8.99 -29.46
CA THR A 129 10.37 7.67 -28.82
C THR A 129 9.13 7.49 -27.96
N VAL A 130 8.45 6.36 -28.13
CA VAL A 130 7.23 6.01 -27.39
C VAL A 130 7.44 4.69 -26.68
N ILE A 131 7.24 4.69 -25.36
CA ILE A 131 7.23 3.48 -24.56
C ILE A 131 5.86 2.79 -24.76
N PRO A 132 5.82 1.52 -25.18
CA PRO A 132 4.57 0.79 -25.30
C PRO A 132 3.92 0.55 -23.93
N ALA A 133 2.61 0.28 -23.95
CA ALA A 133 1.90 -0.22 -22.79
C ALA A 133 2.48 -1.59 -22.37
N TYR A 134 2.33 -1.94 -21.09
CA TYR A 134 2.78 -3.22 -20.53
C TYR A 134 4.31 -3.47 -20.62
N GLN A 135 5.09 -2.40 -20.66
CA GLN A 135 6.54 -2.45 -20.70
C GLN A 135 7.12 -2.41 -19.28
N LYS A 136 8.13 -3.25 -19.04
CA LYS A 136 8.93 -3.24 -17.81
C LYS A 136 9.98 -2.13 -17.92
N LEU A 137 9.97 -1.21 -16.96
CA LEU A 137 10.92 -0.11 -16.86
C LEU A 137 11.75 -0.25 -15.58
N VAL A 138 13.01 0.15 -15.65
CA VAL A 138 13.91 0.14 -14.50
C VAL A 138 14.36 1.57 -14.23
N VAL A 139 14.11 2.06 -13.02
CA VAL A 139 14.55 3.37 -12.53
C VAL A 139 15.63 3.18 -11.49
N ASP A 140 16.76 3.84 -11.67
CA ASP A 140 17.89 3.79 -10.76
C ASP A 140 17.46 4.28 -9.37
N LYS A 141 17.94 3.61 -8.31
CA LYS A 141 17.67 4.01 -6.92
C LYS A 141 17.94 5.50 -6.65
N LYS A 142 18.95 6.08 -7.30
CA LYS A 142 19.30 7.51 -7.12
C LYS A 142 18.26 8.47 -7.71
N ASP A 143 17.45 7.99 -8.67
CA ASP A 143 16.46 8.78 -9.39
C ASP A 143 15.05 8.64 -8.78
N LEU A 144 14.93 7.97 -7.62
CA LEU A 144 13.68 7.84 -6.86
C LEU A 144 13.31 9.09 -6.05
N VAL A 145 14.02 10.20 -6.27
CA VAL A 145 13.75 11.48 -5.63
C VAL A 145 12.40 12.02 -6.07
N ALA A 146 11.66 12.62 -5.12
CA ALA A 146 10.37 13.25 -5.38
C ALA A 146 9.31 12.29 -6.00
N MET A 147 9.47 10.99 -5.70
CA MET A 147 8.51 9.95 -6.07
C MET A 147 7.24 10.07 -5.23
N ARG A 148 6.11 9.99 -5.91
CA ARG A 148 4.76 9.98 -5.37
C ARG A 148 4.22 8.56 -5.38
N ARG A 149 3.81 8.08 -4.21
CA ARG A 149 3.29 6.72 -4.01
C ARG A 149 1.84 6.74 -3.53
N SER A 150 0.98 5.94 -4.15
CA SER A 150 -0.40 5.72 -3.70
C SER A 150 -0.80 4.27 -3.89
N GLY A 151 -1.52 3.69 -2.94
CA GLY A 151 -1.87 2.28 -3.00
C GLY A 151 -2.30 1.73 -1.66
N LEU A 152 -2.41 0.40 -1.57
CA LEU A 152 -2.80 -0.28 -0.34
C LEU A 152 -1.71 -0.14 0.72
N THR A 153 -2.13 -0.01 1.97
CA THR A 153 -1.23 0.08 3.11
C THR A 153 -1.79 -0.72 4.27
N TYR A 154 -0.91 -1.26 5.11
CA TYR A 154 -1.27 -1.94 6.34
C TYR A 154 -0.16 -1.75 7.37
N GLY A 155 -0.46 -2.01 8.63
CA GLY A 155 0.50 -1.87 9.72
C GLY A 155 -0.14 -2.16 11.06
N VAL A 156 0.50 -1.68 12.13
CA VAL A 156 -0.04 -1.75 13.50
C VAL A 156 -0.39 -0.33 13.96
N LEU A 157 -1.57 -0.19 14.56
CA LEU A 157 -2.08 1.05 15.12
C LEU A 157 -2.07 0.95 16.65
N LEU A 158 -1.52 1.96 17.31
CA LEU A 158 -1.57 2.12 18.76
C LEU A 158 -2.38 3.37 19.10
N VAL A 159 -3.35 3.22 20.00
CA VAL A 159 -4.26 4.29 20.44
C VAL A 159 -4.25 4.34 21.97
N PRO A 160 -3.42 5.21 22.59
CA PRO A 160 -3.22 5.19 24.04
C PRO A 160 -4.27 5.95 24.85
N TYR A 161 -4.93 6.93 24.24
CA TYR A 161 -5.93 7.80 24.90
C TYR A 161 -7.14 7.97 24.02
N LYS A 162 -8.33 7.95 24.62
CA LYS A 162 -9.61 8.05 23.92
C LYS A 162 -10.44 9.17 24.53
N TYR A 163 -10.99 10.03 23.68
CA TYR A 163 -12.00 11.01 24.05
C TYR A 163 -13.39 10.42 23.76
N ILE A 164 -14.16 10.13 24.79
CA ILE A 164 -15.52 9.59 24.66
C ILE A 164 -16.46 10.74 24.29
N VAL A 165 -17.08 10.68 23.11
CA VAL A 165 -17.85 11.80 22.54
C VAL A 165 -19.10 12.10 23.37
N ASP A 166 -19.81 11.05 23.77
CA ASP A 166 -21.10 11.19 24.47
C ASP A 166 -20.91 11.70 25.91
N ALA A 167 -19.87 11.22 26.60
CA ALA A 167 -19.53 11.62 27.97
C ALA A 167 -18.64 12.88 28.04
N LYS A 168 -18.08 13.32 26.92
CA LYS A 168 -17.19 14.50 26.79
C LYS A 168 -15.94 14.44 27.69
N GLU A 169 -15.41 13.24 27.92
CA GLU A 169 -14.26 13.04 28.81
C GLU A 169 -13.17 12.19 28.17
N PHE A 170 -11.94 12.36 28.66
CA PHE A 170 -10.81 11.54 28.28
C PHE A 170 -10.72 10.33 29.20
N LYS A 171 -10.57 9.15 28.60
CA LYS A 171 -10.32 7.91 29.32
C LYS A 171 -8.95 7.35 28.93
N GLY A 172 -8.24 6.89 29.96
CA GLY A 172 -7.11 6.00 29.78
C GLY A 172 -7.61 4.69 29.20
N GLY A 173 -6.86 4.16 28.23
CA GLY A 173 -7.22 2.89 27.61
C GLY A 173 -6.44 2.72 26.33
N THR A 174 -5.63 1.67 26.28
CA THR A 174 -4.80 1.39 25.11
C THR A 174 -5.55 0.46 24.18
N SER A 175 -5.66 0.82 22.89
CA SER A 175 -5.98 -0.13 21.82
C SER A 175 -4.73 -0.40 21.00
N ILE A 176 -4.50 -1.67 20.68
CA ILE A 176 -3.45 -2.09 19.75
C ILE A 176 -4.02 -3.10 18.77
N GLY A 177 -3.76 -2.91 17.48
CA GLY A 177 -4.22 -3.85 16.47
C GLY A 177 -3.70 -3.57 15.08
N PRO A 178 -3.84 -4.54 14.16
CA PRO A 178 -3.58 -4.29 12.76
C PRO A 178 -4.52 -3.23 12.18
N TYR A 179 -4.02 -2.48 11.20
CA TYR A 179 -4.81 -1.65 10.31
C TYR A 179 -4.56 -2.04 8.85
N ALA A 180 -5.54 -1.77 8.01
CA ALA A 180 -5.43 -1.81 6.55
C ALA A 180 -6.11 -0.59 5.95
N GLY A 181 -5.65 -0.12 4.80
CA GLY A 181 -6.16 1.12 4.23
C GLY A 181 -5.58 1.45 2.87
N TYR A 182 -5.77 2.71 2.50
CA TYR A 182 -5.28 3.28 1.25
C TYR A 182 -4.45 4.54 1.53
N ARG A 183 -3.25 4.59 0.97
CA ARG A 183 -2.34 5.74 0.98
C ARG A 183 -2.64 6.64 -0.21
N PHE A 184 -2.88 7.91 0.08
CA PHE A 184 -2.95 8.98 -0.91
C PHE A 184 -1.59 9.70 -0.96
N SER A 185 -1.06 9.84 -2.17
CA SER A 185 0.18 10.61 -2.37
C SER A 185 -0.09 12.09 -2.14
N SER A 186 0.72 12.71 -1.27
CA SER A 186 0.76 14.17 -1.19
C SER A 186 2.13 14.66 -1.67
N GLY A 187 2.27 14.79 -3.00
CA GLY A 187 3.35 15.57 -3.60
C GLY A 187 4.78 15.09 -3.35
N ALA A 188 5.74 15.90 -3.81
CA ALA A 188 7.16 15.76 -3.48
C ALA A 188 7.50 16.41 -2.13
N SER A 189 6.50 16.89 -1.40
CA SER A 189 6.66 17.71 -0.19
C SER A 189 7.03 16.91 1.06
N GLY A 190 7.06 15.58 0.99
CA GLY A 190 7.37 14.72 2.13
C GLY A 190 6.21 14.55 3.12
N TRP A 191 4.99 14.89 2.70
CA TRP A 191 3.77 14.66 3.45
C TRP A 191 2.98 13.54 2.78
N GLY A 192 2.20 12.79 3.54
CA GLY A 192 1.30 11.76 3.02
C GLY A 192 0.03 11.69 3.86
N VAL A 193 -1.06 11.17 3.29
CA VAL A 193 -2.29 10.88 4.05
C VAL A 193 -2.72 9.45 3.75
N LYS A 194 -3.08 8.69 4.78
CA LYS A 194 -3.64 7.36 4.69
C LYS A 194 -5.04 7.36 5.27
N ALA A 195 -6.00 6.75 4.57
CA ALA A 195 -7.28 6.37 5.17
C ALA A 195 -7.22 4.90 5.56
N VAL A 196 -7.47 4.59 6.83
CA VAL A 196 -7.30 3.25 7.38
C VAL A 196 -8.53 2.79 8.15
N GLY A 197 -8.77 1.49 8.16
CA GLY A 197 -9.62 0.80 9.12
C GLY A 197 -8.76 -0.09 10.03
N PHE A 198 -9.14 -0.20 11.30
CA PHE A 198 -8.40 -1.00 12.27
C PHE A 198 -9.33 -1.90 13.09
N LEU A 199 -8.77 -3.01 13.58
CA LEU A 199 -9.40 -3.95 14.49
C LEU A 199 -8.33 -4.49 15.45
N GLY A 200 -8.52 -4.33 16.74
CA GLY A 200 -7.49 -4.63 17.74
C GLY A 200 -8.03 -5.06 19.09
N ALA A 201 -7.11 -5.45 19.97
CA ALA A 201 -7.41 -5.62 21.38
C ALA A 201 -7.37 -4.26 22.08
N THR A 202 -8.16 -4.10 23.14
CA THR A 202 -8.10 -2.92 24.00
C THR A 202 -8.15 -3.29 25.47
N THR A 203 -7.49 -2.49 26.30
CA THR A 203 -7.64 -2.51 27.75
C THR A 203 -8.36 -1.24 28.18
N VAL A 204 -9.38 -1.37 29.00
CA VAL A 204 -10.14 -0.24 29.55
C VAL A 204 -10.23 -0.35 31.07
N ASP A 205 -10.29 0.79 31.73
CA ASP A 205 -10.49 0.84 33.19
C ASP A 205 -11.97 0.63 33.53
N THR A 206 -12.22 -0.15 34.58
CA THR A 206 -13.58 -0.46 35.07
C THR A 206 -13.88 0.32 36.35
N LYS A 207 -15.16 0.62 36.61
CA LYS A 207 -15.57 1.43 37.77
C LYS A 207 -15.47 0.71 39.11
N ASP A 208 -15.65 -0.60 39.10
CA ASP A 208 -15.94 -1.37 40.31
C ASP A 208 -14.69 -2.03 40.93
N SER A 209 -13.55 -1.92 40.26
CA SER A 209 -12.27 -2.44 40.74
C SER A 209 -11.14 -1.70 40.02
N ASP A 210 -10.00 -1.52 40.69
CA ASP A 210 -8.72 -1.08 40.08
C ASP A 210 -8.19 -2.08 39.02
N SER A 211 -9.08 -2.86 38.39
CA SER A 211 -8.83 -3.85 37.36
C SER A 211 -9.09 -3.26 35.97
N SER A 212 -8.21 -3.62 35.04
CA SER A 212 -8.43 -3.39 33.62
C SER A 212 -9.22 -4.56 33.01
N ALA A 213 -10.17 -4.25 32.15
CA ALA A 213 -10.92 -5.21 31.36
C ALA A 213 -10.36 -5.29 29.93
N LEU A 214 -10.32 -6.51 29.38
CA LEU A 214 -9.91 -6.74 28.00
C LEU A 214 -11.13 -6.71 27.07
N GLY A 215 -10.99 -6.02 25.95
CA GLY A 215 -12.02 -5.89 24.93
C GLY A 215 -11.46 -5.90 23.51
N VAL A 216 -12.36 -5.70 22.55
CA VAL A 216 -12.06 -5.53 21.14
C VAL A 216 -12.37 -4.10 20.74
N SER A 217 -11.48 -3.47 19.99
CA SER A 217 -11.62 -2.09 19.52
C SER A 217 -11.57 -2.07 18.01
N TYR A 218 -12.43 -1.30 17.37
CA TYR A 218 -12.47 -1.17 15.92
C TYR A 218 -12.86 0.25 15.50
N GLY A 219 -12.44 0.65 14.31
CA GLY A 219 -12.71 1.98 13.82
C GLY A 219 -12.03 2.32 12.51
N VAL A 220 -12.10 3.60 12.16
CA VAL A 220 -11.50 4.19 10.96
C VAL A 220 -10.68 5.40 11.34
N GLY A 221 -9.65 5.72 10.57
CA GLY A 221 -8.78 6.86 10.85
C GLY A 221 -8.15 7.46 9.62
N LEU A 222 -7.69 8.70 9.80
CA LEU A 222 -6.83 9.41 8.86
C LEU A 222 -5.46 9.56 9.50
N ILE A 223 -4.43 9.04 8.86
CA ILE A 223 -3.04 9.09 9.33
C ILE A 223 -2.24 9.95 8.37
N GLY A 224 -1.72 11.06 8.85
CA GLY A 224 -0.70 11.86 8.18
C GLY A 224 0.69 11.25 8.37
N GLU A 225 1.49 11.25 7.31
CA GLU A 225 2.89 10.88 7.33
C GLU A 225 3.75 12.13 7.16
N LEU A 226 4.74 12.33 8.04
CA LEU A 226 5.72 13.40 7.97
C LEU A 226 7.11 12.78 7.75
N LYS A 227 7.73 13.11 6.61
CA LYS A 227 9.04 12.57 6.19
C LYS A 227 9.08 11.03 6.17
N SER A 228 7.95 10.36 5.96
CA SER A 228 7.78 8.90 5.96
C SER A 228 8.03 8.18 7.30
N GLU A 229 8.79 8.77 8.23
CA GLU A 229 9.15 8.16 9.51
C GLU A 229 8.08 8.38 10.58
N PHE A 230 7.56 9.61 10.68
CA PHE A 230 6.63 9.99 11.73
C PHE A 230 5.19 9.94 11.23
N GLN A 231 4.32 9.25 11.96
CA GLN A 231 2.92 9.10 11.61
C GLN A 231 2.06 9.69 12.73
N LEU A 232 1.16 10.60 12.37
CA LEU A 232 0.19 11.21 13.28
C LEU A 232 -1.19 11.10 12.66
N GLY A 233 -2.18 10.62 13.42
CA GLY A 233 -3.51 10.44 12.89
C GLY A 233 -4.61 10.73 13.88
N VAL A 234 -5.82 10.86 13.33
CA VAL A 234 -7.07 10.92 14.09
C VAL A 234 -7.86 9.66 13.79
N VAL A 235 -8.32 9.00 14.84
CA VAL A 235 -9.04 7.73 14.76
C VAL A 235 -10.40 7.89 15.42
N LEU A 236 -11.43 7.41 14.76
CA LEU A 236 -12.80 7.30 15.25
C LEU A 236 -13.09 5.82 15.45
N GLY A 237 -13.56 5.43 16.63
CA GLY A 237 -13.78 4.02 16.90
C GLY A 237 -14.78 3.77 18.02
N LYS A 238 -14.96 2.47 18.28
CA LYS A 238 -15.80 1.94 19.34
C LYS A 238 -15.10 0.77 20.00
N ASP A 239 -15.31 0.63 21.30
CA ASP A 239 -14.84 -0.51 22.06
C ASP A 239 -15.99 -1.46 22.36
N HIS A 240 -15.71 -2.76 22.31
CA HIS A 240 -16.61 -3.81 22.71
C HIS A 240 -15.97 -4.62 23.83
N VAL A 241 -16.55 -4.51 25.02
CA VAL A 241 -16.14 -5.22 26.22
C VAL A 241 -17.27 -6.15 26.66
N GLY A 242 -16.90 -7.30 27.25
CA GLY A 242 -17.87 -8.25 27.80
C GLY A 242 -18.81 -7.59 28.80
N LYS A 243 -20.08 -8.01 28.81
CA LYS A 243 -21.09 -7.44 29.73
C LYS A 243 -20.76 -7.66 31.21
N SER A 244 -19.93 -8.65 31.54
CA SER A 244 -19.47 -8.97 32.89
C SER A 244 -18.57 -7.89 33.50
N GLU A 245 -17.94 -7.05 32.66
CA GLU A 245 -16.88 -6.14 33.07
C GLU A 245 -17.40 -4.75 33.50
N ASN A 246 -18.72 -4.53 33.50
CA ASN A 246 -19.36 -3.25 33.87
C ASN A 246 -18.73 -1.99 33.23
N TYR A 247 -18.19 -2.11 32.02
CA TYR A 247 -17.60 -0.98 31.32
C TYR A 247 -18.69 0.00 30.84
N GLU A 248 -18.63 1.23 31.37
CA GLU A 248 -19.68 2.24 31.19
C GLU A 248 -19.79 2.78 29.75
N PHE A 249 -18.70 2.79 28.97
CA PHE A 249 -18.68 3.32 27.59
C PHE A 249 -18.70 2.22 26.52
N ASN A 250 -19.24 1.05 26.85
CA ASN A 250 -19.28 -0.07 25.92
C ASN A 250 -20.10 0.31 24.66
N LYS A 251 -19.44 0.32 23.50
CA LYS A 251 -19.97 0.71 22.18
C LYS A 251 -20.21 2.21 21.98
N ASP A 252 -19.76 3.06 22.90
CA ASP A 252 -19.79 4.50 22.72
C ASP A 252 -18.76 4.92 21.69
N LEU A 253 -19.06 6.02 20.99
CA LEU A 253 -18.14 6.58 20.02
C LEU A 253 -17.01 7.30 20.74
N TRP A 254 -15.77 6.99 20.35
CA TRP A 254 -14.61 7.72 20.81
C TRP A 254 -13.79 8.29 19.66
N VAL A 255 -13.06 9.36 19.94
CA VAL A 255 -12.07 9.98 19.07
C VAL A 255 -10.71 9.89 19.74
N ALA A 256 -9.67 9.58 18.98
CA ALA A 256 -8.32 9.49 19.52
C ALA A 256 -7.28 10.04 18.56
N ILE A 257 -6.14 10.42 19.13
CA ILE A 257 -4.93 10.74 18.38
C ILE A 257 -4.07 9.47 18.36
N SER A 258 -3.70 9.01 17.17
CA SER A 258 -2.75 7.91 16.97
C SER A 258 -1.37 8.47 16.66
N ILE A 259 -0.35 7.93 17.31
CA ILE A 259 1.06 8.23 17.00
C ILE A 259 1.73 6.93 16.58
N GLY A 260 2.41 6.96 15.45
CA GLY A 260 3.16 5.84 14.91
C GLY A 260 4.56 6.27 14.50
N TYR A 261 5.49 5.31 14.52
CA TYR A 261 6.83 5.47 13.98
C TYR A 261 7.13 4.26 13.10
N SER A 262 7.53 4.49 11.85
CA SER A 262 7.95 3.39 10.97
C SER A 262 9.42 3.07 11.26
N PHE A 263 9.67 1.91 11.85
CA PHE A 263 11.02 1.38 12.04
C PHE A 263 11.51 0.70 10.75
N SER A 264 11.38 1.36 9.61
CA SER A 264 11.99 0.92 8.36
C SER A 264 13.39 1.53 8.27
N ASN A 265 14.41 0.72 8.50
CA ASN A 265 15.82 1.06 8.26
C ASN A 265 16.33 0.22 7.09
#